data_AF-A0AAE3IWS1-F1
#
_entry.id   AF-A0AAE3IWS1-F1
#
_cell.length_a   1.000
_cell.length_b   1.000
_cell.length_c   1.000
_cell.angle_alpha   90.00
_cell.angle_beta   90.00
_cell.angle_gamma   90.00
#
_symmetry.space_group_name_H-M   'P 1'
#
loop_
_entity.id
_entity.type
_entity.pdbx_description
1 polymer ?
#
loop_
_entity_poly.entity_id
_entity_poly.type
_entity_poly.pdbx_seq_one_letter_code
_entity_poly.pdbx_strand_id
1 'polypeptide(L)' 'MRKLYEYISVEQKKEVIEKLKQSLEQLDGELSNNGDSFSPFVRQILLSTKDKWTLEIELLQNDIKDNNES' A
#
# COMPACT_ATOMS: atom_id res chain seq x y z
N MET A 1 -7.28 -2.85 -10.43
CA MET A 1 -7.26 -1.59 -9.64
C MET A 1 -8.65 -1.41 -9.01
N ARG A 2 -8.78 -0.87 -7.79
CA ARG A 2 -10.11 -0.62 -7.21
C ARG A 2 -10.81 0.44 -8.06
N LYS A 3 -12.06 0.18 -8.46
CA LYS A 3 -12.86 1.13 -9.24
C LYS A 3 -12.95 2.51 -8.59
N LEU A 4 -12.87 2.58 -7.26
CA LEU A 4 -12.87 3.86 -6.52
C LEU A 4 -11.80 4.83 -7.02
N TYR A 5 -10.62 4.34 -7.42
CA TYR A 5 -9.52 5.21 -7.84
C TYR A 5 -9.74 5.90 -9.19
N GLU A 6 -10.65 5.38 -10.01
CA GLU A 6 -11.05 6.00 -11.27
C GLU A 6 -11.82 7.32 -11.03
N TYR A 7 -12.37 7.53 -9.83
CA TYR A 7 -13.24 8.66 -9.50
C TYR A 7 -12.61 9.68 -8.54
N ILE A 8 -11.33 9.54 -8.21
CA ILE A 8 -10.61 10.46 -7.33
C ILE A 8 -9.53 11.25 -8.10
N SER A 9 -9.23 12.47 -7.65
CA SER A 9 -8.23 13.33 -8.30
C SER A 9 -6.80 12.80 -8.13
N VAL A 10 -5.87 13.31 -8.94
CA VAL A 10 -4.44 13.00 -8.82
C VAL A 10 -3.89 13.32 -7.43
N GLU A 11 -4.31 14.43 -6.83
CA GLU A 11 -3.95 14.84 -5.46
C GLU A 11 -4.46 13.81 -4.44
N GLN A 12 -5.70 13.36 -4.58
CA GLN A 12 -6.27 12.34 -3.70
C GLN A 12 -5.54 10.99 -3.86
N LYS A 13 -5.14 10.61 -5.09
CA LYS A 13 -4.29 9.43 -5.33
C LYS A 13 -2.94 9.56 -4.62
N LYS A 14 -2.31 10.74 -4.66
CA LYS A 14 -1.05 11.02 -3.93
C LYS A 14 -1.24 10.90 -2.42
N GLU A 15 -2.31 11.43 -1.86
CA GLU A 15 -2.61 11.29 -0.42
C GLU A 15 -2.79 9.83 -0.01
N VAL A 16 -3.46 9.03 -0.84
CA VAL A 16 -3.63 7.58 -0.59
C VAL A 16 -2.27 6.88 -0.62
N ILE A 17 -1.41 7.18 -1.59
CA ILE A 17 -0.05 6.64 -1.65
C ILE A 17 0.72 6.93 -0.36
N GLU A 18 0.70 8.18 0.13
CA GLU A 18 1.43 8.55 1.34
C GLU A 18 0.89 7.83 2.59
N LYS A 19 -0.43 7.69 2.72
CA LYS A 19 -1.03 6.90 3.82
C LYS A 19 -0.65 5.43 3.75
N LEU A 20 -0.60 4.85 2.54
CA LEU A 20 -0.18 3.46 2.35
C LEU A 20 1.30 3.27 2.70
N LYS A 21 2.18 4.21 2.32
CA LYS A 21 3.60 4.17 2.70
C LYS A 21 3.81 4.24 4.20
N GLN A 22 3.11 5.14 4.90
CA GLN A 22 3.16 5.24 6.36
C GLN A 22 2.69 3.94 7.02
N SER A 23 1.62 3.33 6.49
CA SER A 23 1.10 2.06 6.99
C SER A 23 2.08 0.91 6.76
N LEU A 24 2.77 0.89 5.62
CA LEU A 24 3.83 -0.08 5.32
C LEU A 24 5.02 0.06 6.27
N GLU A 25 5.45 1.29 6.55
CA GLU A 25 6.55 1.55 7.48
C GLU A 25 6.21 1.08 8.90
N GLN A 26 5.00 1.36 9.36
CA GLN A 26 4.50 0.85 10.66
C GLN A 26 4.48 -0.67 10.69
N LEU A 27 3.91 -1.30 9.64
CA LEU A 27 3.83 -2.76 9.54
C LEU A 27 5.20 -3.42 9.49
N ASP A 28 6.17 -2.82 8.77
CA ASP A 28 7.55 -3.31 8.72
C ASP A 28 8.26 -3.18 10.06
N GLY A 29 8.00 -2.09 10.79
CA GLY A 29 8.44 -1.92 12.17
C GLY A 29 7.87 -3.01 13.09
N GLU A 30 6.57 -3.29 13.01
CA GLU A 30 5.93 -4.34 13.81
C GLU A 30 6.44 -5.74 13.47
N LEU A 31 6.59 -6.05 12.18
CA LEU A 31 7.11 -7.34 11.72
C LEU A 31 8.59 -7.54 12.10
N SER A 32 9.38 -6.47 12.14
CA SER A 32 10.79 -6.54 12.54
C SER A 32 10.95 -6.69 14.05
N ASN A 33 10.14 -5.98 14.84
CA ASN A 33 10.24 -5.97 16.30
C ASN A 33 9.53 -7.16 16.96
N ASN A 34 8.44 -7.65 16.36
CA ASN A 34 7.55 -8.66 16.95
C ASN A 34 7.35 -9.88 16.04
N GLY A 35 8.14 -10.04 14.98
CA GLY A 35 7.95 -11.05 13.95
C GLY A 35 7.81 -12.48 14.46
N ASP A 36 8.53 -12.83 15.52
CA ASP A 36 8.52 -14.16 16.15
C ASP A 36 7.41 -14.31 17.21
N SER A 37 6.78 -13.20 17.62
CA SER A 37 5.67 -13.18 18.57
C SER A 37 4.31 -13.45 17.89
N PHE A 38 4.23 -13.26 16.57
CA PHE A 38 3.04 -13.55 15.80
C PHE A 38 2.95 -15.04 15.46
N SER A 39 1.73 -15.59 15.49
CA SER A 39 1.52 -16.94 14.96
C SER A 39 1.85 -16.98 13.46
N PRO A 40 2.27 -18.13 12.91
CA PRO A 40 2.60 -18.25 11.49
C PRO A 40 1.46 -17.78 10.56
N PHE A 41 0.21 -18.07 10.94
CA PHE A 41 -0.96 -17.62 10.20
C PHE A 41 -1.13 -16.10 10.21
N VAL A 42 -0.98 -15.46 11.37
CA VAL A 42 -1.04 -13.99 11.49
C VAL A 42 0.08 -13.36 10.68
N ARG A 43 1.31 -13.88 10.79
CA ARG A 43 2.46 -13.39 10.01
C ARG A 43 2.21 -13.48 8.51
N GLN A 44 1.62 -14.57 8.04
CA GLN A 44 1.27 -14.73 6.62
C GLN A 44 0.24 -13.69 6.14
N ILE A 45 -0.76 -13.38 6.96
CA ILE A 45 -1.75 -12.33 6.65
C ILE A 45 -1.08 -10.96 6.59
N LEU A 46 -0.21 -10.64 7.55
CA LEU A 46 0.52 -9.38 7.59
C LEU A 46 1.41 -9.21 6.35
N LEU A 47 2.18 -10.24 5.98
CA LEU A 47 3.00 -10.23 4.76
C LEU A 47 2.14 -10.09 3.49
N SER A 48 1.03 -10.82 3.41
CA SER A 48 0.11 -10.70 2.27
C SER A 48 -0.54 -9.31 2.18
N THR A 49 -0.73 -8.65 3.32
CA THR A 49 -1.27 -7.29 3.39
C THR A 49 -0.23 -6.29 2.91
N LYS A 50 1.03 -6.47 3.34
CA LYS A 50 2.18 -5.70 2.84
C LYS A 50 2.27 -5.75 1.32
N ASP A 51 2.28 -6.94 0.74
CA ASP A 51 2.39 -7.14 -0.71
C ASP A 51 1.24 -6.44 -1.47
N LYS A 52 0.01 -6.53 -0.94
CA LYS A 52 -1.16 -5.86 -1.53
C LYS A 52 -1.02 -4.35 -1.51
N TRP A 53 -0.57 -3.76 -0.40
CA TRP A 53 -0.38 -2.31 -0.32
C TRP A 53 0.76 -1.84 -1.22
N THR A 54 1.85 -2.59 -1.34
CA THR A 54 2.93 -2.30 -2.29
C THR A 54 2.41 -2.25 -3.72
N LEU A 55 1.66 -3.28 -4.15
CA LEU A 55 1.05 -3.31 -5.48
C LEU A 55 0.05 -2.16 -5.69
N GLU A 56 -0.73 -1.81 -4.66
CA GLU A 56 -1.69 -0.71 -4.74
C GLU A 56 -1.00 0.65 -4.93
N ILE A 57 0.14 0.87 -4.26
CA ILE A 57 0.98 2.06 -4.48
C ILE A 57 1.51 2.11 -5.91
N GLU A 58 2.09 1.02 -6.41
CA GLU A 58 2.66 0.96 -7.77
C GLU A 58 1.60 1.27 -8.83
N LEU A 59 0.40 0.70 -8.67
CA LEU A 59 -0.74 0.95 -9.55
C LEU A 59 -1.17 2.42 -9.53
N LEU A 60 -1.29 3.03 -8.35
CA LEU A 60 -1.64 4.44 -8.24
C LEU A 60 -0.55 5.36 -8.82
N GLN A 61 0.72 5.01 -8.64
CA GLN A 61 1.84 5.77 -9.21
C GLN A 61 1.84 5.72 -10.75
N ASN A 62 1.60 4.54 -11.33
CA ASN A 62 1.50 4.37 -12.77
C ASN A 62 0.30 5.16 -13.33
N ASP A 63 -0.86 5.07 -12.69
CA ASP A 63 -2.05 5.81 -13.10
C ASP A 63 -1.84 7.34 -13.01
N ILE A 64 -1.17 7.84 -11.98
CA ILE A 64 -0.78 9.27 -11.92
C ILE A 64 0.15 9.63 -13.08
N LYS A 65 1.12 8.76 -13.42
CA LYS A 65 2.05 9.00 -14.52
C LYS A 65 1.33 9.07 -15.86
N ASP A 66 0.47 8.10 -16.14
CA ASP A 66 -0.30 8.01 -17.38
C ASP A 66 -1.23 9.23 -17.56
N ASN A 67 -1.83 9.71 -16.46
CA ASN A 67 -2.65 10.92 -16.45
C ASN A 67 -1.85 12.24 -16.61
N ASN A 68 -0.53 12.25 -16.39
CA ASN A 68 0.32 13.43 -16.63
C ASN A 68 1.00 13.41 -18.02
N GLU A 69 1.02 12.26 -18.70
CA GLU A 69 1.55 12.11 -20.07
C GLU A 69 0.44 12.23 -21.15
N SER A 70 -0.82 12.39 -20.74
CA SER A 70 -2.00 12.59 -21.61
C SER A 70 -2.45 14.05 -21.68
#